data_AF-A0A942N2M7-F1
#
_entry.id   AF-A0A942N2M7-F1
#
_cell.length_a   1.000
_cell.length_b   1.000
_cell.length_c   1.000
_cell.angle_alpha   90.00
_cell.angle_beta   90.00
_cell.angle_gamma   90.00
#
_symmetry.space_group_name_H-M   'P 1'
#
loop_
_entity.id
_entity.type
_entity.pdbx_description
1 polymer ?
#
loop_
_entity_poly.entity_id
_entity_poly.type
_entity_poly.pdbx_seq_one_letter_code
_entity_poly.pdbx_strand_id
1 'polypeptide(L)'
;YYRNGFFSWRLLFPFVTASIPMAFLGGMIPISQNLFSILLGLSLLFASARLFFLGEIKSEAENFSVQKLWMFGVPLGAILGLLSGMVGIGGGVFLSPILLFMKWTNAKQTAAIASAFIVLNSFSGITGHLTRANVDFTSSLPFVGAVFAGGFLGSRFGAEKFRLKTLQYLLAIVLLSAGTKLVSKLF
;
A
#
# COMPACT_ATOMS: atom_id res chain seq x y z
N TYR A 1 4.87 12.95 -8.83
CA TYR A 1 6.20 12.32 -8.73
C TYR A 1 6.92 12.19 -10.06
N TYR A 2 6.26 11.70 -11.13
CA TYR A 2 6.85 11.57 -12.47
C TYR A 2 7.44 12.89 -13.02
N ARG A 3 6.72 14.01 -12.86
CA ARG A 3 7.18 15.35 -13.30
C ARG A 3 8.44 15.88 -12.60
N ASN A 4 8.82 15.31 -11.45
CA ASN A 4 9.95 15.78 -10.63
C ASN A 4 11.13 14.78 -10.64
N GLY A 5 11.14 13.79 -11.55
CA GLY A 5 12.25 12.83 -11.69
C GLY A 5 12.39 11.79 -10.57
N PHE A 6 11.47 11.74 -9.60
CA PHE A 6 11.53 10.79 -8.48
C PHE A 6 10.98 9.39 -8.81
N PHE A 7 10.53 9.14 -10.04
CA PHE A 7 9.97 7.86 -10.42
C PHE A 7 11.01 7.00 -11.16
N SER A 8 11.24 5.77 -10.72
CA SER A 8 12.18 4.84 -11.35
C SER A 8 11.48 3.56 -11.78
N TRP A 9 11.31 3.39 -13.09
CA TRP A 9 10.80 2.16 -13.70
C TRP A 9 11.67 0.94 -13.37
N ARG A 10 12.99 1.12 -13.34
CA ARG A 10 13.94 0.07 -13.01
C ARG A 10 13.67 -0.53 -11.62
N LEU A 11 13.28 0.33 -10.67
CA LEU A 11 12.93 -0.07 -9.32
C LEU A 11 11.56 -0.74 -9.25
N LEU A 12 10.57 -0.25 -10.00
CA LEU A 12 9.21 -0.77 -9.94
C LEU A 12 9.07 -2.16 -10.59
N PHE A 13 9.68 -2.38 -11.76
CA PHE A 13 9.46 -3.57 -12.59
C PHE A 13 9.66 -4.89 -11.85
N PRO A 14 10.78 -5.11 -11.12
CA PRO A 14 11.00 -6.39 -10.42
C PRO A 14 9.91 -6.77 -9.43
N PHE A 15 9.30 -5.79 -8.77
CA PHE A 15 8.22 -6.08 -7.83
C PHE A 15 6.91 -6.36 -8.57
N VAL A 16 6.59 -5.53 -9.56
CA VAL A 16 5.29 -5.55 -10.24
C VAL A 16 5.09 -6.80 -11.10
N THR A 17 6.15 -7.29 -11.74
CA THR A 17 6.08 -8.49 -12.60
C THR A 17 5.55 -9.71 -11.85
N ALA A 18 5.95 -9.86 -10.59
CA ALA A 18 5.47 -10.92 -9.72
C ALA A 18 4.23 -10.52 -8.91
N SER A 19 4.12 -9.25 -8.52
CA SER A 19 3.03 -8.81 -7.64
C SER A 19 1.68 -8.81 -8.35
N ILE A 20 1.61 -8.40 -9.63
CA ILE A 20 0.35 -8.36 -10.38
C ILE A 20 -0.32 -9.74 -10.42
N PRO A 21 0.31 -10.81 -10.93
CA PRO A 21 -0.35 -12.12 -10.99
C PRO A 21 -0.66 -12.64 -9.59
N MET A 22 0.20 -12.39 -8.61
CA MET A 22 -0.05 -12.80 -7.23
C MET A 22 -1.17 -12.02 -6.55
N ALA A 23 -1.36 -10.74 -6.88
CA ALA A 23 -2.48 -9.94 -6.38
C ALA A 23 -3.81 -10.42 -6.97
N PHE A 24 -3.82 -10.83 -8.24
CA PHE A 24 -4.99 -11.48 -8.84
C PHE A 24 -5.33 -12.78 -8.09
N LEU A 25 -4.33 -13.67 -7.92
CA LEU A 25 -4.51 -14.91 -7.16
C LEU A 25 -4.93 -14.65 -5.71
N GLY A 26 -4.34 -13.66 -5.05
CA GLY A 26 -4.70 -13.24 -3.70
C GLY A 26 -6.14 -12.75 -3.59
N GLY A 27 -6.63 -12.01 -4.57
CA GLY A 27 -8.03 -11.59 -4.64
C GLY A 27 -9.00 -12.72 -4.98
N MET A 28 -8.50 -13.80 -5.59
CA MET A 28 -9.29 -15.02 -5.74
C MET A 28 -9.42 -15.74 -4.38
N ILE A 29 -8.34 -15.92 -3.62
CA ILE A 29 -8.36 -16.73 -2.38
C ILE A 29 -9.49 -16.27 -1.43
N PRO A 30 -10.41 -17.16 -1.02
CA PRO A 30 -11.48 -16.80 -0.10
C PRO A 30 -10.89 -16.71 1.31
N ILE A 31 -11.05 -15.56 1.94
CA ILE A 31 -10.48 -15.29 3.26
C ILE A 31 -11.62 -15.26 4.27
N SER A 32 -11.46 -15.99 5.37
CA SER A 32 -12.41 -15.90 6.48
C SER A 32 -12.46 -14.48 7.01
N GLN A 33 -13.64 -14.02 7.41
CA GLN A 33 -13.82 -12.66 7.94
C GLN A 33 -12.86 -12.35 9.10
N ASN A 34 -12.53 -13.37 9.91
CA ASN A 34 -11.56 -13.27 10.99
C ASN A 34 -10.14 -13.04 10.47
N LEU A 35 -9.67 -13.85 9.51
CA LEU A 35 -8.33 -13.70 8.94
C LEU A 35 -8.17 -12.36 8.22
N PHE A 36 -9.20 -11.91 7.48
CA PHE A 36 -9.19 -10.58 6.85
C PHE A 36 -9.05 -9.47 7.89
N SER A 37 -9.85 -9.53 8.96
CA SER A 37 -9.85 -8.52 10.03
C SER A 37 -8.54 -8.51 10.81
N ILE A 38 -7.93 -9.68 11.06
CA ILE A 38 -6.61 -9.80 11.67
C ILE A 38 -5.54 -9.20 10.76
N LEU A 39 -5.48 -9.62 9.50
CA LEU A 39 -4.47 -9.15 8.55
C LEU A 39 -4.55 -7.63 8.37
N LEU A 40 -5.75 -7.11 8.10
CA LEU A 40 -5.96 -5.67 7.94
C LEU A 40 -5.68 -4.93 9.25
N GLY A 41 -6.15 -5.44 10.39
CA GLY A 41 -5.97 -4.81 11.70
C GLY A 41 -4.50 -4.70 12.09
N LEU A 42 -3.74 -5.79 11.98
CA LEU A 42 -2.31 -5.81 12.21
C LEU A 42 -1.56 -4.90 11.24
N SER A 43 -1.96 -4.85 9.97
CA SER A 43 -1.36 -3.95 8.97
C SER A 43 -1.55 -2.48 9.34
N LEU A 44 -2.75 -2.11 9.79
CA LEU A 44 -3.08 -0.73 10.21
C LEU A 44 -2.33 -0.35 11.49
N LEU A 45 -2.27 -1.25 12.48
CA LEU A 45 -1.52 -1.04 13.71
C LEU A 45 -0.02 -0.92 13.45
N PHE A 46 0.53 -1.79 12.60
CA PHE A 46 1.93 -1.71 12.18
C PHE A 46 2.22 -0.38 11.47
N ALA A 47 1.36 0.04 10.54
CA ALA A 47 1.51 1.31 9.84
C ALA A 47 1.44 2.52 10.78
N SER A 48 0.52 2.50 11.75
CA SER A 48 0.38 3.52 12.79
C SER A 48 1.61 3.58 13.69
N ALA A 49 2.06 2.44 14.22
CA ALA A 49 3.27 2.34 15.03
C ALA A 49 4.49 2.85 14.25
N ARG A 50 4.59 2.49 12.97
CA ARG A 50 5.66 2.99 12.10
C ARG A 50 5.63 4.51 11.93
N LEU A 51 4.45 5.12 11.80
CA LEU A 51 4.32 6.58 11.71
C LEU A 51 4.67 7.29 13.03
N PHE A 52 4.40 6.67 14.18
CA PHE A 52 4.73 7.23 15.50
C PHE A 52 6.22 7.03 15.89
N PHE A 53 6.77 5.84 15.69
CA PHE A 53 8.03 5.42 16.32
C PHE A 53 9.24 5.47 15.40
N LEU A 54 9.08 5.29 14.08
CA LEU A 54 10.23 5.12 13.19
C LEU A 54 10.77 6.41 12.57
N GLY A 55 10.18 7.57 12.87
CA GLY A 55 10.63 8.85 12.35
C GLY A 55 10.74 8.89 10.81
N GLU A 56 11.28 9.98 10.27
CA GLU A 56 11.72 9.95 8.88
C GLU A 56 12.96 9.07 8.78
N ILE A 57 12.82 7.88 8.20
CA ILE A 57 13.98 7.12 7.71
C ILE A 57 14.63 7.98 6.63
N LYS A 58 15.62 8.79 7.03
CA LYS A 58 16.52 9.49 6.11
C LYS A 58 17.43 8.45 5.48
N SER A 59 16.91 7.78 4.46
CA SER A 59 17.74 6.95 3.60
C SER A 59 18.25 7.81 2.45
N GLU A 60 19.56 8.01 2.44
CA GLU A 60 20.28 8.22 1.18
C GLU A 60 20.15 6.93 0.38
N ALA A 61 19.80 7.05 -0.91
CA ALA A 61 19.65 5.89 -1.76
C ALA A 61 21.05 5.36 -2.10
N GLU A 62 21.37 4.14 -1.68
CA GLU A 62 22.59 3.48 -2.13
C GLU A 62 22.39 2.94 -3.55
N ASN A 63 23.41 3.05 -4.40
CA ASN A 63 23.38 2.49 -5.75
C ASN A 63 23.38 0.95 -5.68
N PHE A 64 22.20 0.35 -5.70
CA PHE A 64 22.04 -1.10 -5.73
C PHE A 64 22.18 -1.64 -7.16
N SER A 65 22.80 -2.82 -7.29
CA SER A 65 22.86 -3.51 -8.59
C SER A 65 21.47 -3.94 -9.04
N VAL A 66 21.18 -3.73 -10.34
CA VAL A 66 19.94 -4.18 -10.98
C VAL A 66 19.73 -5.68 -10.76
N GLN A 67 20.77 -6.50 -10.81
CA GLN A 67 20.65 -7.94 -10.64
C GLN A 67 20.15 -8.33 -9.24
N LYS A 68 20.65 -7.66 -8.20
CA LYS A 68 20.16 -7.88 -6.83
C LYS A 68 18.71 -7.41 -6.68
N LEU A 69 18.35 -6.32 -7.34
CA LEU A 69 16.97 -5.82 -7.33
C LEU A 69 15.99 -6.84 -7.92
N TRP A 70 16.35 -7.53 -8.99
CA TRP A 70 15.53 -8.62 -9.52
C TRP A 70 15.48 -9.83 -8.60
N MET A 71 16.63 -10.22 -8.04
CA MET A 71 16.74 -11.37 -7.14
C MET A 71 15.88 -11.23 -5.87
N PHE A 72 15.83 -10.04 -5.27
CA PHE A 72 15.02 -9.79 -4.08
C PHE A 72 13.64 -9.21 -4.40
N GLY A 73 13.53 -8.37 -5.42
CA GLY A 73 12.30 -7.66 -5.77
C GLY A 73 11.20 -8.57 -6.29
N VAL A 74 11.54 -9.61 -7.04
CA VAL A 74 10.57 -10.60 -7.56
C VAL A 74 9.90 -11.39 -6.43
N PRO A 75 10.62 -12.09 -5.52
CA PRO A 75 9.99 -12.84 -4.44
C PRO A 75 9.26 -11.92 -3.45
N LEU A 76 9.82 -10.74 -3.14
CA LEU A 76 9.11 -9.76 -2.32
C LEU A 76 7.84 -9.27 -3.03
N GLY A 77 7.91 -8.96 -4.32
CA GLY A 77 6.77 -8.57 -5.14
C GLY A 77 5.66 -9.61 -5.12
N ALA A 78 6.00 -10.90 -5.27
CA ALA A 78 5.04 -12.00 -5.19
C ALA A 78 4.31 -12.03 -3.84
N ILE A 79 5.06 -12.04 -2.72
CA ILE A 79 4.50 -12.09 -1.36
C ILE A 79 3.62 -10.86 -1.10
N LEU A 80 4.13 -9.67 -1.41
CA LEU A 80 3.42 -8.41 -1.20
C LEU A 80 2.19 -8.30 -2.08
N GLY A 81 2.26 -8.77 -3.33
CA GLY A 81 1.13 -8.82 -4.27
C GLY A 81 0.03 -9.73 -3.74
N LEU A 82 0.37 -10.95 -3.31
CA LEU A 82 -0.57 -11.90 -2.75
C LEU A 82 -1.28 -11.34 -1.52
N LEU A 83 -0.52 -10.86 -0.53
CA LEU A 83 -1.07 -10.23 0.67
C LEU A 83 -1.91 -8.99 0.34
N SER A 84 -1.47 -8.19 -0.64
CA SER A 84 -2.21 -7.02 -1.11
C SER A 84 -3.53 -7.38 -1.76
N GLY A 85 -3.58 -8.40 -2.61
CA GLY A 85 -4.81 -8.87 -3.27
C GLY A 85 -5.81 -9.45 -2.26
N MET A 86 -5.28 -10.19 -1.29
CA MET A 86 -6.02 -10.76 -0.17
C MET A 86 -6.67 -9.67 0.72
N VAL A 87 -5.88 -8.67 1.13
CA VAL A 87 -6.32 -7.63 2.08
C VAL A 87 -7.00 -6.44 1.38
N GLY A 88 -6.74 -6.23 0.09
CA GLY A 88 -7.34 -5.15 -0.71
C GLY A 88 -6.70 -3.77 -0.52
N ILE A 89 -5.56 -3.65 0.17
CA ILE A 89 -4.92 -2.35 0.48
C ILE A 89 -3.90 -1.87 -0.55
N GLY A 90 -3.67 -2.61 -1.64
CA GLY A 90 -2.71 -2.24 -2.70
C GLY A 90 -1.23 -2.44 -2.34
N GLY A 91 -0.90 -2.91 -1.13
CA GLY A 91 0.45 -3.38 -0.75
C GLY A 91 1.52 -2.29 -0.55
N GLY A 92 1.22 -1.03 -0.86
CA GLY A 92 2.17 0.08 -0.69
C GLY A 92 2.55 0.37 0.76
N VAL A 93 1.68 0.04 1.72
CA VAL A 93 1.95 0.13 3.17
C VAL A 93 3.11 -0.79 3.58
N PHE A 94 3.22 -1.96 2.94
CA PHE A 94 4.30 -2.91 3.17
C PHE A 94 5.53 -2.61 2.31
N LEU A 95 5.34 -2.23 1.05
CA LEU A 95 6.46 -1.95 0.14
C LEU A 95 7.28 -0.75 0.61
N SER A 96 6.62 0.30 1.11
CA SER A 96 7.29 1.55 1.52
C SER A 96 8.40 1.35 2.58
N PRO A 97 8.15 0.68 3.72
CA PRO A 97 9.20 0.43 4.70
C PRO A 97 10.30 -0.48 4.14
N ILE A 98 9.97 -1.49 3.34
CA ILE A 98 10.97 -2.39 2.76
C ILE A 98 11.95 -1.61 1.87
N LEU A 99 11.45 -0.75 0.99
CA LEU A 99 12.29 0.06 0.10
C LEU A 99 13.19 1.05 0.85
N LEU A 100 12.73 1.57 2.00
CA LEU A 100 13.50 2.48 2.84
C LEU A 100 14.51 1.74 3.72
N PHE A 101 14.15 0.60 4.31
CA PHE A 101 15.05 -0.21 5.12
C PHE A 101 16.18 -0.82 4.29
N MET A 102 15.88 -1.26 3.07
CA MET A 102 16.89 -1.76 2.14
C MET A 102 17.74 -0.64 1.51
N LYS A 103 17.47 0.62 1.85
CA LYS A 103 18.11 1.82 1.29
C LYS A 103 18.11 1.92 -0.24
N TRP A 104 17.15 1.28 -0.90
CA TRP A 104 17.03 1.29 -2.36
C TRP A 104 16.45 2.58 -2.92
N THR A 105 15.78 3.35 -2.06
CA THR A 105 15.07 4.58 -2.45
C THR A 105 15.12 5.61 -1.33
N ASN A 106 15.01 6.88 -1.69
CA ASN A 106 14.68 7.94 -0.72
C ASN A 106 13.15 8.07 -0.55
N ALA A 107 12.70 8.78 0.48
CA ALA A 107 11.27 8.93 0.80
C ALA A 107 10.39 9.40 -0.39
N LYS A 108 10.91 10.29 -1.25
CA LYS A 108 10.17 10.78 -2.43
C LYS A 108 10.05 9.71 -3.51
N GLN A 109 11.11 8.95 -3.75
CA GLN A 109 11.11 7.79 -4.66
C GLN A 109 10.24 6.66 -4.12
N THR A 110 10.31 6.36 -2.83
CA THR A 110 9.44 5.37 -2.17
C THR A 110 7.97 5.71 -2.39
N ALA A 111 7.56 6.96 -2.15
CA ALA A 111 6.18 7.39 -2.37
C ALA A 111 5.75 7.24 -3.84
N ALA A 112 6.66 7.52 -4.78
CA ALA A 112 6.43 7.38 -6.21
C ALA A 112 6.23 5.90 -6.62
N ILE A 113 7.09 5.00 -6.14
CA ILE A 113 7.04 3.57 -6.46
C ILE A 113 5.84 2.91 -5.76
N ALA A 114 5.61 3.22 -4.48
CA ALA A 114 4.50 2.69 -3.71
C ALA A 114 3.15 3.10 -4.28
N SER A 115 2.98 4.34 -4.76
CA SER A 115 1.72 4.77 -5.38
C SER A 115 1.41 4.00 -6.67
N ALA A 116 2.41 3.78 -7.54
CA ALA A 116 2.21 2.95 -8.73
C ALA A 116 1.93 1.48 -8.37
N PHE A 117 2.66 0.95 -7.38
CA PHE A 117 2.44 -0.41 -6.87
C PHE A 117 1.01 -0.60 -6.32
N ILE A 118 0.49 0.40 -5.60
CA ILE A 118 -0.90 0.40 -5.10
C ILE A 118 -1.89 0.29 -6.26
N VAL A 119 -1.79 1.17 -7.25
CA VAL A 119 -2.75 1.18 -8.37
C VAL A 119 -2.74 -0.14 -9.13
N LEU A 120 -1.55 -0.65 -9.45
CA LEU A 120 -1.41 -1.89 -10.23
C LEU A 120 -1.92 -3.12 -9.47
N ASN A 121 -1.59 -3.26 -8.19
CA ASN A 121 -2.08 -4.38 -7.39
C ASN A 121 -3.55 -4.25 -7.02
N SER A 122 -4.07 -3.05 -6.79
CA SER A 122 -5.50 -2.84 -6.54
C SER A 122 -6.34 -3.20 -7.76
N PHE A 123 -5.91 -2.80 -8.96
CA PHE A 123 -6.60 -3.21 -10.19
C PHE A 123 -6.61 -4.73 -10.35
N SER A 124 -5.44 -5.36 -10.20
CA SER A 124 -5.29 -6.81 -10.27
C SER A 124 -6.13 -7.55 -9.21
N GLY A 125 -6.06 -7.10 -7.96
CA GLY A 125 -6.82 -7.68 -6.85
C GLY A 125 -8.33 -7.56 -7.06
N ILE A 126 -8.84 -6.39 -7.48
CA ILE A 126 -10.26 -6.21 -7.80
C ILE A 126 -10.69 -7.16 -8.91
N THR A 127 -9.89 -7.31 -9.98
CA THR A 127 -10.22 -8.28 -11.03
C THR A 127 -10.29 -9.71 -10.49
N GLY A 128 -9.40 -10.09 -9.56
CA GLY A 128 -9.47 -11.37 -8.84
C GLY A 128 -10.77 -11.54 -8.05
N HIS A 129 -11.16 -10.53 -7.26
CA HIS A 129 -12.41 -10.55 -6.48
C HIS A 129 -13.65 -10.67 -7.38
N LEU A 130 -13.67 -9.95 -8.51
CA LEU A 130 -14.79 -9.97 -9.46
C LEU A 130 -14.96 -11.32 -10.18
N THR A 131 -13.93 -12.15 -10.27
CA THR A 131 -14.08 -13.50 -10.83
C THR A 131 -14.91 -14.44 -9.94
N ARG A 132 -15.12 -14.09 -8.66
CA ARG A 132 -15.81 -14.95 -7.68
C ARG A 132 -17.08 -14.34 -7.12
N ALA A 133 -17.19 -13.01 -7.09
CA ALA A 133 -18.33 -12.32 -6.52
C ALA A 133 -19.14 -11.60 -7.61
N ASN A 134 -20.45 -11.84 -7.63
CA ASN A 134 -21.39 -10.95 -8.31
C ASN A 134 -21.56 -9.70 -7.43
N VAL A 135 -20.76 -8.67 -7.71
CA VAL A 135 -20.79 -7.41 -6.98
C VAL A 135 -21.88 -6.51 -7.55
N ASP A 136 -22.86 -6.14 -6.72
CA ASP A 136 -23.78 -5.04 -7.04
C ASP A 136 -23.05 -3.69 -6.85
N PHE A 137 -22.70 -3.06 -7.96
CA PHE A 137 -22.03 -1.77 -7.96
C PHE A 137 -22.95 -0.62 -7.53
N THR A 138 -24.27 -0.80 -7.59
CA THR A 138 -25.25 0.25 -7.28
C THR A 138 -25.12 0.73 -5.84
N SER A 139 -25.02 -0.22 -4.91
CA SER A 139 -24.89 0.05 -3.48
C SER A 139 -23.52 0.65 -3.09
N SER A 140 -22.49 0.47 -3.92
CA SER A 140 -21.13 0.97 -3.65
C SER A 140 -20.85 2.35 -4.25
N LEU A 141 -21.69 2.82 -5.18
CA LEU A 141 -21.50 4.08 -5.90
C LEU A 141 -21.35 5.32 -4.99
N PRO A 142 -22.12 5.48 -3.88
CA PRO A 142 -21.92 6.61 -2.96
C PRO A 142 -20.54 6.59 -2.29
N PHE A 143 -20.03 5.39 -1.95
CA PHE A 143 -18.71 5.23 -1.34
C PHE A 143 -17.60 5.57 -2.34
N VAL A 144 -17.78 5.21 -3.61
CA VAL A 144 -16.85 5.61 -4.69
C VAL A 144 -16.73 7.13 -4.74
N GLY A 145 -17.86 7.85 -4.78
CA GLY A 145 -17.87 9.32 -4.76
C GLY A 145 -17.17 9.91 -3.52
N ALA A 146 -17.45 9.37 -2.34
CA ALA A 146 -16.81 9.79 -1.09
C ALA A 146 -15.29 9.55 -1.10
N VAL A 147 -14.84 8.40 -1.61
CA VAL A 147 -13.40 8.07 -1.72
C VAL A 147 -12.70 9.00 -2.70
N PHE A 148 -13.30 9.29 -3.86
CA PHE A 148 -12.72 10.23 -4.82
C PHE A 148 -12.64 11.65 -4.25
N ALA A 149 -13.72 12.15 -3.64
CA ALA A 149 -13.72 13.47 -3.02
C ALA A 149 -12.71 13.56 -1.87
N GLY A 150 -12.72 12.57 -0.97
CA GLY A 150 -11.78 12.51 0.16
C GLY A 150 -10.33 12.38 -0.28
N GLY A 151 -10.04 11.54 -1.28
CA GLY A 151 -8.70 11.38 -1.84
C GLY A 151 -8.21 12.63 -2.56
N PHE A 152 -9.08 13.29 -3.33
CA PHE A 152 -8.75 14.53 -4.03
C PHE A 152 -8.48 15.68 -3.05
N LEU A 153 -9.40 15.94 -2.11
CA LEU A 153 -9.24 16.98 -1.11
C LEU A 153 -8.05 16.68 -0.19
N GLY A 154 -7.92 15.44 0.28
CA GLY A 154 -6.84 14.99 1.14
C GLY A 154 -5.46 15.15 0.49
N SER A 155 -5.32 14.79 -0.79
CA SER A 155 -4.07 14.96 -1.53
C SER A 155 -3.73 16.43 -1.78
N ARG A 156 -4.73 17.26 -2.13
CA ARG A 156 -4.56 18.71 -2.35
C ARG A 156 -4.11 19.41 -1.07
N PHE A 157 -4.87 19.28 0.02
CA PHE A 157 -4.56 19.93 1.29
C PHE A 157 -3.32 19.33 1.96
N GLY A 158 -3.11 18.01 1.83
CA GLY A 158 -1.93 17.31 2.33
C GLY A 158 -0.63 17.77 1.66
N ALA A 159 -0.67 18.08 0.35
CA ALA A 159 0.49 18.53 -0.39
C ALA A 159 0.81 20.02 -0.21
N GLU A 160 -0.21 20.87 -0.04
CA GLU A 160 -0.02 22.33 -0.06
C GLU A 160 -0.12 23.02 1.30
N LYS A 161 -0.93 22.50 2.23
CA LYS A 161 -1.37 23.25 3.41
C LYS A 161 -0.88 22.67 4.73
N PHE A 162 -0.71 21.36 4.81
CA PHE A 162 -0.31 20.69 6.04
C PHE A 162 1.21 20.52 6.17
N ARG A 163 1.73 20.72 7.38
CA ARG A 163 3.09 20.32 7.73
C ARG A 163 3.17 18.80 7.71
N LEU A 164 4.30 18.24 7.24
CA LEU A 164 4.51 16.80 7.13
C LEU A 164 4.26 16.05 8.47
N LYS A 165 4.68 16.63 9.60
CA LYS A 165 4.41 16.09 10.94
C LYS A 165 2.91 16.01 11.25
N THR A 166 2.14 17.06 10.93
CA THR A 166 0.68 17.07 11.15
C THR A 166 0.00 15.98 10.33
N LEU A 167 0.41 15.80 9.08
CA LEU A 167 -0.10 14.75 8.22
C LEU A 167 0.21 13.35 8.78
N GLN A 168 1.44 13.14 9.26
CA GLN A 168 1.85 11.88 9.89
C GLN A 168 1.01 11.57 11.14
N TYR A 169 0.80 12.54 12.02
CA TYR A 169 -0.03 12.36 13.22
C TYR A 169 -1.50 12.07 12.89
N LEU A 170 -2.10 12.82 11.95
CA LEU A 170 -3.48 12.58 11.53
C LEU A 170 -3.66 11.18 10.95
N LEU A 171 -2.75 10.77 10.06
CA LEU A 171 -2.77 9.42 9.50
C LEU A 171 -2.57 8.36 10.59
N ALA A 172 -1.61 8.54 11.50
CA ALA A 172 -1.34 7.59 12.55
C ALA A 172 -2.53 7.41 13.50
N ILE A 173 -3.23 8.49 13.85
CA ILE A 173 -4.46 8.45 14.67
C ILE A 173 -5.56 7.68 13.93
N VAL A 174 -5.83 8.01 12.66
CA VAL A 174 -6.86 7.32 11.86
C VAL A 174 -6.56 5.82 11.75
N LEU A 175 -5.30 5.46 11.47
CA LEU A 175 -4.87 4.07 11.35
C LEU A 175 -4.94 3.33 12.69
N LEU A 176 -4.58 4.01 13.80
CA LEU A 176 -4.69 3.44 15.14
C LEU A 176 -6.14 3.15 15.47
N SER A 177 -7.03 4.13 15.29
CA SER A 177 -8.47 3.98 15.56
C SER A 177 -9.12 2.91 14.68
N ALA A 178 -8.76 2.85 13.39
CA ALA A 178 -9.28 1.82 12.49
C ALA A 178 -8.75 0.43 12.86
N GLY A 179 -7.46 0.31 13.14
CA GLY A 179 -6.81 -0.94 13.54
C GLY A 179 -7.37 -1.51 14.84
N THR A 180 -7.50 -0.66 15.89
CA THR A 180 -8.07 -1.09 17.18
C THR A 180 -9.53 -1.51 17.04
N LYS A 181 -10.36 -0.74 16.33
CA LYS A 181 -11.77 -1.08 16.09
C LYS A 181 -11.94 -2.40 15.34
N LEU A 182 -11.05 -2.68 14.38
CA LEU A 182 -11.12 -3.90 13.59
C LEU A 182 -10.69 -5.13 14.40
N VAL A 183 -9.64 -4.99 15.22
CA VAL A 183 -9.17 -6.07 16.10
C VAL A 183 -10.14 -6.31 17.25
N SER A 184 -10.73 -5.26 17.83
CA SER A 184 -11.69 -5.40 18.93
C SER A 184 -12.99 -6.10 18.51
N LYS A 185 -13.32 -6.15 17.22
CA LYS A 185 -14.50 -6.87 16.71
C LYS A 185 -14.31 -8.39 16.71
N LEU A 186 -13.09 -8.87 16.92
CA LEU A 186 -12.74 -10.30 16.90
C LEU A 186 -12.91 -11.00 18.26
N PHE A 187 -13.02 -10.22 19.34
CA PHE A 187 -13.17 -10.68 20.73
C PHE A 187 -14.53 -10.23 21.26
#